data_AF-X1SNX1-F1
#
_entry.id   AF-X1SNX1-F1
#
_cell.length_a   1.000
_cell.length_b   1.000
_cell.length_c   1.000
_cell.angle_alpha   90.00
_cell.angle_beta   90.00
_cell.angle_gamma   90.00
#
_symmetry.space_group_name_H-M   'P 1'
#
loop_
_entity.id
_entity.type
_entity.pdbx_description
1 polymer ?
#
loop_
_entity_poly.entity_id
_entity_poly.type
_entity_poly.pdbx_seq_one_letter_code
_entity_poly.pdbx_strand_id
1 'polypeptide(L)'
;MSHPSITPIKQSNRAQDGCQRREQKTPSTPRAKDSVNDELERTGEDLAVSDIGQGAGVKPCPLSVTNLAGGGAAAGAGRGASLDTYVISRRSPTLDRAGKNLDDNRRIRRFYQRYFTGVGVGGRLRILTLTSSDEAVIEGYDIHRHFAALVKRLRRRWGVFQYIGVREVKGDREHLHLVFRGSYMAQVQLSAMWANIHKSPVVDIRHIYSWVRRGRHKVKVWNNPRGGACYLAKYLAKETLSRYWASYDWVFRGWVGWSRRVKRAVGHYPSRALLRSLAVLDKVKRRLAMDFLEYQYRPLWEWSLANDKMSSGVDGL
;
A
#
# COMPACT_ATOMS: atom_id res chain seq x y z
N MET A 1 -29.64 -61.72 9.30
CA MET A 1 -29.15 -60.46 8.72
C MET A 1 -27.64 -60.61 8.54
N SER A 2 -27.22 -60.75 7.30
CA SER A 2 -25.91 -61.28 6.89
C SER A 2 -24.95 -60.13 6.60
N HIS A 3 -23.78 -60.12 7.25
CA HIS A 3 -22.71 -59.16 6.96
C HIS A 3 -21.98 -59.52 5.66
N PRO A 4 -21.66 -58.55 4.78
CA PRO A 4 -20.85 -58.80 3.60
C PRO A 4 -19.35 -58.77 3.92
N SER A 5 -18.64 -59.82 3.49
CA SER A 5 -17.19 -59.96 3.53
C SER A 5 -16.51 -59.08 2.48
N ILE A 6 -15.53 -58.27 2.89
CA ILE A 6 -14.70 -57.45 2.00
C ILE A 6 -13.45 -58.26 1.62
N THR A 7 -13.27 -58.54 0.32
CA THR A 7 -12.04 -59.11 -0.26
C THR A 7 -11.07 -58.03 -0.72
N PRO A 8 -9.75 -58.22 -0.60
CA PRO A 8 -8.75 -57.20 -0.94
C PRO A 8 -8.44 -57.12 -2.44
N ILE A 9 -8.31 -55.90 -2.93
CA ILE A 9 -7.95 -55.55 -4.31
C ILE A 9 -6.42 -55.73 -4.49
N LYS A 10 -6.04 -56.58 -5.45
CA LYS A 10 -4.65 -56.76 -5.91
C LYS A 10 -4.17 -55.52 -6.68
N GLN A 11 -3.03 -54.97 -6.28
CA GLN A 11 -2.27 -53.98 -7.05
C GLN A 11 -1.47 -54.69 -8.15
N SER A 12 -1.70 -54.32 -9.42
CA SER A 12 -0.88 -54.76 -10.56
C SER A 12 0.06 -53.64 -10.99
N ASN A 13 1.36 -53.85 -10.80
CA ASN A 13 2.44 -53.08 -11.41
C ASN A 13 2.45 -53.33 -12.92
N ARG A 14 2.43 -52.28 -13.73
CA ARG A 14 2.67 -52.39 -15.18
C ARG A 14 3.74 -51.39 -15.63
N ALA A 15 4.88 -52.00 -15.97
CA ALA A 15 5.87 -51.71 -17.00
C ALA A 15 6.13 -50.26 -17.42
N GLN A 16 7.40 -49.90 -17.24
CA GLN A 16 8.14 -48.90 -18.00
C GLN A 16 8.17 -49.31 -19.47
N ASP A 17 7.90 -48.37 -20.39
CA ASP A 17 8.35 -48.45 -21.77
C ASP A 17 8.99 -47.13 -22.16
N GLY A 18 10.26 -47.23 -22.55
CA GLY A 18 11.07 -46.13 -23.04
C GLY A 18 10.66 -45.72 -24.45
N CYS A 19 10.69 -44.42 -24.70
CA CYS A 19 10.63 -43.87 -26.05
C CYS A 19 11.81 -42.90 -26.22
N GLN A 20 12.92 -43.44 -26.70
CA GLN A 20 13.96 -42.65 -27.36
C GLN A 20 13.43 -42.23 -28.73
N ARG A 21 13.41 -40.93 -29.03
CA ARG A 21 13.29 -40.49 -30.42
C ARG A 21 14.02 -39.18 -30.70
N ARG A 22 15.15 -39.37 -31.38
CA ARG A 22 15.71 -38.60 -32.51
C ARG A 22 15.82 -37.09 -32.38
N GLU A 23 17.07 -36.68 -32.20
CA GLU A 23 17.65 -35.48 -32.80
C GLU A 23 17.30 -35.40 -34.31
N GLN A 24 16.77 -34.26 -34.73
CA GLN A 24 16.78 -33.84 -36.12
C GLN A 24 17.62 -32.57 -36.23
N LYS A 25 18.67 -32.70 -37.03
CA LYS A 25 19.71 -31.72 -37.35
C LYS A 25 19.61 -31.49 -38.84
N THR A 26 19.28 -30.26 -39.27
CA THR A 26 19.55 -29.68 -40.61
C THR A 26 18.94 -28.27 -40.69
N PRO A 27 19.35 -27.38 -41.61
CA PRO A 27 20.71 -27.09 -42.09
C PRO A 27 21.04 -25.59 -42.04
N SER A 28 22.34 -25.29 -42.07
CA SER A 28 22.94 -23.97 -42.28
C SER A 28 22.84 -23.51 -43.74
N THR A 29 22.57 -22.23 -43.96
CA THR A 29 22.66 -21.53 -45.26
C THR A 29 23.41 -20.19 -45.07
N PRO A 30 24.12 -19.66 -46.08
CA PRO A 30 25.38 -18.94 -45.86
C PRO A 30 25.28 -17.41 -45.87
N ARG A 31 26.28 -16.84 -45.20
CA ARG A 31 27.08 -15.62 -45.47
C ARG A 31 26.78 -14.87 -46.78
N ALA A 32 26.40 -13.60 -46.65
CA ALA A 32 26.77 -12.54 -47.60
C ALA A 32 27.62 -11.51 -46.83
N LYS A 33 28.87 -11.36 -47.27
CA LYS A 33 29.71 -10.20 -46.98
C LYS A 33 29.32 -9.15 -48.00
N ASP A 34 29.26 -7.89 -47.60
CA ASP A 34 29.83 -6.79 -48.37
C ASP A 34 30.27 -5.69 -47.41
N SER A 35 31.57 -5.48 -47.44
CA SER A 35 32.31 -4.33 -46.94
C SER A 35 32.25 -3.20 -47.96
N VAL A 36 32.32 -1.94 -47.50
CA VAL A 36 33.37 -0.95 -47.83
C VAL A 36 32.97 0.41 -47.27
N ASN A 37 33.86 0.90 -46.39
CA ASN A 37 34.36 2.26 -46.14
C ASN A 37 33.53 3.49 -46.57
N ASP A 38 33.42 4.47 -45.66
CA ASP A 38 34.31 5.63 -45.82
C ASP A 38 34.49 6.41 -44.51
N GLU A 39 35.75 6.76 -44.29
CA GLU A 39 36.27 7.75 -43.35
C GLU A 39 35.58 9.10 -43.54
N LEU A 40 35.35 9.84 -42.45
CA LEU A 40 35.77 11.23 -42.45
C LEU A 40 36.08 11.71 -41.02
N GLU A 41 37.31 12.16 -40.88
CA GLU A 41 37.91 12.84 -39.74
C GLU A 41 37.19 14.16 -39.41
N ARG A 42 37.24 14.54 -38.12
CA ARG A 42 37.36 15.92 -37.59
C ARG A 42 37.54 15.82 -36.07
N THR A 43 38.76 15.87 -35.55
CA THR A 43 39.58 17.05 -35.16
C THR A 43 38.96 17.92 -34.06
N GLY A 44 39.70 18.04 -32.95
CA GLY A 44 39.71 19.16 -31.99
C GLY A 44 38.48 19.25 -31.09
N GLU A 45 38.54 19.65 -29.82
CA GLU A 45 39.53 20.47 -29.14
C GLU A 45 39.52 20.17 -27.64
N ASP A 46 40.71 20.30 -27.05
CA ASP A 46 40.97 20.39 -25.63
C ASP A 46 40.25 21.60 -25.00
N LEU A 47 39.57 21.39 -23.87
CA LEU A 47 39.44 22.43 -22.85
C LEU A 47 39.55 21.80 -21.46
N ALA A 48 40.78 21.83 -20.95
CA ALA A 48 41.05 21.83 -19.53
C ALA A 48 40.52 23.14 -18.91
N VAL A 49 39.75 23.03 -17.83
CA VAL A 49 39.54 24.14 -16.89
C VAL A 49 39.86 23.62 -15.49
N SER A 50 40.76 24.35 -14.86
CA SER A 50 41.34 24.13 -13.55
C SER A 50 40.46 24.63 -12.40
N ASP A 51 40.93 24.26 -11.21
CA ASP A 51 40.94 25.02 -9.96
C ASP A 51 39.85 24.86 -8.88
N ILE A 52 40.33 24.25 -7.79
CA ILE A 52 40.47 24.81 -6.43
C ILE A 52 39.24 25.50 -5.82
N GLY A 53 38.74 24.93 -4.72
CA GLY A 53 37.82 25.62 -3.81
C GLY A 53 37.72 24.93 -2.45
N GLN A 54 38.41 25.50 -1.47
CA GLN A 54 38.50 25.08 -0.07
C GLN A 54 37.18 25.14 0.70
N GLY A 55 37.04 24.23 1.67
CA GLY A 55 36.68 24.50 3.07
C GLY A 55 35.41 25.30 3.41
N ALA A 56 34.45 24.64 4.06
CA ALA A 56 33.70 25.24 5.17
C ALA A 56 33.16 24.14 6.10
N GLY A 57 33.81 23.97 7.25
CA GLY A 57 33.34 23.12 8.33
C GLY A 57 32.07 23.70 8.95
N VAL A 58 31.00 22.91 8.97
CA VAL A 58 29.77 23.25 9.71
C VAL A 58 29.87 22.60 11.10
N LYS A 59 30.05 23.46 12.10
CA LYS A 59 29.97 23.14 13.54
C LYS A 59 28.58 22.57 13.88
N PRO A 60 28.49 21.47 14.65
CA PRO A 60 27.22 21.07 15.23
C PRO A 60 26.88 21.96 16.43
N CYS A 61 25.73 22.63 16.39
CA CYS A 61 25.19 23.35 17.54
C CYS A 61 24.76 22.36 18.65
N PRO A 62 25.05 22.67 19.93
CA PRO A 62 24.70 21.83 21.07
C PRO A 62 23.22 22.02 21.41
N LEU A 63 22.47 20.93 21.48
CA LEU A 63 21.15 20.93 22.12
C LEU A 63 21.25 20.30 23.49
N SER A 64 20.81 21.11 24.45
CA SER A 64 20.84 20.97 25.88
C SER A 64 20.23 19.68 26.39
N VAL A 65 20.93 19.13 27.37
CA VAL A 65 20.51 18.09 28.29
C VAL A 65 19.66 18.75 29.37
N THR A 66 18.41 18.32 29.53
CA THR A 66 17.76 18.27 30.85
C THR A 66 16.85 17.05 30.96
N ASN A 67 17.36 16.09 31.73
CA ASN A 67 16.75 15.14 32.64
C ASN A 67 15.23 14.94 32.62
N LEU A 68 14.82 13.68 32.44
CA LEU A 68 13.68 13.08 33.14
C LEU A 68 14.01 11.61 33.44
N ALA A 69 14.22 11.34 34.72
CA ALA A 69 14.42 10.04 35.32
C ALA A 69 13.07 9.41 35.72
N GLY A 70 13.07 8.08 35.90
CA GLY A 70 11.97 7.24 36.42
C GLY A 70 11.29 6.46 35.30
N GLY A 71 11.61 5.19 35.06
CA GLY A 71 11.37 4.01 35.92
C GLY A 71 10.06 3.35 35.47
N GLY A 72 9.87 2.04 35.26
CA GLY A 72 10.68 0.83 35.27
C GLY A 72 9.73 -0.34 34.86
N ALA A 73 10.32 -1.46 34.43
CA ALA A 73 9.73 -2.81 34.25
C ALA A 73 8.57 -3.03 33.24
N ALA A 74 8.33 -4.22 32.67
CA ALA A 74 9.10 -5.39 32.26
C ALA A 74 8.10 -6.33 31.54
N ALA A 75 8.60 -7.10 30.56
CA ALA A 75 8.08 -8.39 30.07
C ALA A 75 6.66 -8.51 29.44
N GLY A 76 6.57 -9.27 28.34
CA GLY A 76 5.34 -10.01 28.02
C GLY A 76 4.96 -10.15 26.54
N ALA A 77 5.40 -11.25 25.94
CA ALA A 77 4.75 -12.03 24.87
C ALA A 77 4.00 -11.30 23.73
N GLY A 78 4.50 -11.51 22.51
CA GLY A 78 3.89 -11.07 21.25
C GLY A 78 2.51 -11.69 21.00
N ARG A 79 1.45 -11.05 21.49
CA ARG A 79 0.11 -11.19 20.94
C ARG A 79 0.04 -10.39 19.64
N GLY A 80 -0.35 -11.05 18.56
CA GLY A 80 -0.61 -10.39 17.28
C GLY A 80 -1.60 -9.25 17.51
N ALA A 81 -1.12 -8.00 17.44
CA ALA A 81 -1.93 -6.82 17.71
C ALA A 81 -3.19 -6.85 16.83
N SER A 82 -4.34 -7.02 17.49
CA SER A 82 -5.65 -6.82 16.87
C SER A 82 -5.66 -5.46 16.18
N LEU A 83 -6.31 -5.39 15.01
CA LEU A 83 -6.49 -4.13 14.28
C LEU A 83 -7.28 -3.09 15.09
N ASP A 84 -7.85 -3.47 16.24
CA ASP A 84 -8.63 -2.59 17.10
C ASP A 84 -7.77 -1.69 18.02
N THR A 85 -6.49 -2.00 18.27
CA THR A 85 -5.65 -1.22 19.19
C THR A 85 -4.50 -0.52 18.46
N TYR A 86 -4.83 0.46 17.62
CA TYR A 86 -3.83 1.44 17.20
C TYR A 86 -3.71 2.50 18.29
N VAL A 87 -2.69 2.39 19.14
CA VAL A 87 -2.27 3.46 20.05
C VAL A 87 -1.72 4.60 19.17
N ILE A 88 -2.61 5.48 18.74
CA ILE A 88 -2.24 6.77 18.15
C ILE A 88 -1.75 7.59 19.35
N SER A 89 -0.44 7.72 19.53
CA SER A 89 0.13 8.65 20.51
C SER A 89 -0.21 10.09 20.10
N ARG A 90 -1.41 10.56 20.44
CA ARG A 90 -1.82 11.96 20.36
C ARG A 90 -2.07 12.43 21.78
N ARG A 91 -1.49 13.59 22.09
CA ARG A 91 -1.74 14.38 23.31
C ARG A 91 -3.23 14.37 23.62
N SER A 92 -3.56 14.13 24.89
CA SER A 92 -4.93 14.17 25.41
C SER A 92 -5.62 15.46 24.94
N PRO A 93 -6.82 15.37 24.35
CA PRO A 93 -7.54 16.56 23.92
C PRO A 93 -7.94 17.37 25.16
N THR A 94 -7.58 18.65 25.19
CA THR A 94 -8.15 19.62 26.12
C THR A 94 -9.66 19.71 25.89
N LEU A 95 -10.43 19.74 26.98
CA LEU A 95 -11.88 19.53 27.01
C LEU A 95 -12.72 20.57 26.24
N ASP A 96 -12.17 21.74 25.90
CA ASP A 96 -12.95 22.87 25.40
C ASP A 96 -13.28 22.87 23.89
N ARG A 97 -12.92 21.82 23.14
CA ARG A 97 -13.17 21.70 21.67
C ARG A 97 -13.98 20.46 21.27
N ALA A 98 -14.88 19.99 22.13
CA ALA A 98 -15.47 18.65 22.05
C ALA A 98 -16.36 18.36 20.81
N GLY A 99 -17.11 19.34 20.28
CA GLY A 99 -18.11 19.09 19.23
C GLY A 99 -17.52 18.80 17.83
N LYS A 100 -16.63 19.66 17.31
CA LYS A 100 -15.97 19.46 16.00
C LYS A 100 -14.94 18.32 16.00
N ASN A 101 -14.49 17.88 17.18
CA ASN A 101 -13.45 16.86 17.33
C ASN A 101 -13.94 15.43 17.01
N LEU A 102 -15.19 15.11 17.30
CA LEU A 102 -15.68 13.72 17.23
C LEU A 102 -15.69 13.18 15.78
N ASP A 103 -16.17 13.97 14.82
CA ASP A 103 -16.21 13.59 13.41
C ASP A 103 -14.82 13.56 12.77
N ASP A 104 -13.96 14.53 13.11
CA ASP A 104 -12.56 14.52 12.69
C ASP A 104 -11.82 13.29 13.21
N ASN A 105 -12.06 12.93 14.47
CA ASN A 105 -11.51 11.71 15.05
C ASN A 105 -12.06 10.46 14.36
N ARG A 106 -13.34 10.44 13.97
CA ARG A 106 -13.94 9.31 13.23
C ARG A 106 -13.31 9.17 11.84
N ARG A 107 -13.12 10.27 11.12
CA ARG A 107 -12.48 10.29 9.79
C ARG A 107 -11.05 9.78 9.88
N ILE A 108 -10.26 10.30 10.82
CA ILE A 108 -8.85 9.92 11.02
C ILE A 108 -8.74 8.45 11.46
N ARG A 109 -9.60 7.98 12.37
CA ARG A 109 -9.65 6.56 12.77
C ARG A 109 -9.96 5.66 11.58
N ARG A 110 -10.95 6.02 10.76
CA ARG A 110 -11.30 5.28 9.53
C ARG A 110 -10.13 5.27 8.54
N PHE A 111 -9.44 6.40 8.37
CA PHE A 111 -8.23 6.48 7.55
C PHE A 111 -7.17 5.49 8.03
N TYR A 112 -6.77 5.53 9.30
CA TYR A 112 -5.74 4.64 9.84
C TYR A 112 -6.13 3.17 9.72
N GLN A 113 -7.38 2.86 10.08
CA GLN A 113 -7.91 1.51 9.93
C GLN A 113 -7.79 1.04 8.48
N ARG A 114 -8.23 1.86 7.51
CA ARG A 114 -8.14 1.54 6.07
C ARG A 114 -6.72 1.41 5.58
N TYR A 115 -5.88 2.36 5.95
CA TYR A 115 -4.48 2.41 5.57
C TYR A 115 -3.78 1.12 6.01
N PHE A 116 -3.80 0.81 7.31
CA PHE A 116 -3.08 -0.35 7.82
C PHE A 116 -3.69 -1.68 7.38
N THR A 117 -5.01 -1.74 7.19
CA THR A 117 -5.64 -2.94 6.60
C THR A 117 -5.14 -3.19 5.19
N GLY A 118 -5.09 -2.16 4.34
CA GLY A 118 -4.61 -2.31 2.95
C GLY A 118 -3.10 -2.50 2.85
N VAL A 119 -2.33 -2.01 3.82
CA VAL A 119 -0.92 -2.42 3.95
C VAL A 119 -0.80 -3.87 4.43
N GLY A 120 -1.74 -4.35 5.24
CA GLY A 120 -1.80 -5.75 5.69
C GLY A 120 -1.82 -6.76 4.55
N VAL A 121 -2.42 -6.40 3.41
CA VAL A 121 -2.42 -7.18 2.16
C VAL A 121 -1.01 -7.43 1.60
N GLY A 122 -0.03 -6.60 1.95
CA GLY A 122 1.36 -6.74 1.50
C GLY A 122 1.69 -6.00 0.20
N GLY A 123 2.78 -6.40 -0.45
CA GLY A 123 3.31 -5.75 -1.66
C GLY A 123 4.34 -4.65 -1.37
N ARG A 124 4.97 -4.14 -2.43
CA ARG A 124 5.95 -3.05 -2.35
C ARG A 124 5.21 -1.72 -2.31
N LEU A 125 5.44 -0.94 -1.25
CA LEU A 125 4.77 0.33 -1.04
C LEU A 125 5.67 1.50 -1.47
N ARG A 126 5.04 2.48 -2.10
CA ARG A 126 5.69 3.68 -2.62
C ARG A 126 4.85 4.90 -2.31
N ILE A 127 5.51 6.04 -2.17
CA ILE A 127 4.89 7.35 -2.14
C ILE A 127 4.89 7.90 -3.57
N LEU A 128 3.79 8.55 -3.92
CA LEU A 128 3.66 9.35 -5.13
C LEU A 128 3.04 10.70 -4.74
N THR A 129 3.62 11.78 -5.24
CA THR A 129 3.05 13.12 -5.13
C THR A 129 2.86 13.68 -6.53
N LEU A 130 1.66 14.16 -6.81
CA LEU A 130 1.33 14.89 -8.04
C LEU A 130 0.95 16.30 -7.65
N THR A 131 1.46 17.29 -8.38
CA THR A 131 1.20 18.71 -8.12
C THR A 131 0.56 19.33 -9.36
N SER A 132 -0.38 20.26 -9.22
CA SER A 132 -0.86 21.06 -10.35
C SER A 132 0.15 22.15 -10.72
N SER A 133 0.24 22.47 -12.01
CA SER A 133 1.01 23.61 -12.53
C SER A 133 0.10 24.83 -12.65
N ASP A 134 0.69 26.00 -12.87
CA ASP A 134 -0.07 27.24 -13.06
C ASP A 134 -0.94 27.17 -14.32
N GLU A 135 -0.42 26.58 -15.39
CA GLU A 135 -1.18 26.28 -16.62
C GLU A 135 -2.45 25.45 -16.31
N ALA A 136 -2.31 24.38 -15.52
CA ALA A 136 -3.43 23.53 -15.15
C ALA A 136 -4.49 24.26 -14.29
N VAL A 137 -4.04 25.18 -13.44
CA VAL A 137 -4.91 26.01 -12.60
C VAL A 137 -5.67 27.03 -13.46
N ILE A 138 -4.97 27.72 -14.37
CA ILE A 138 -5.55 28.69 -15.31
C ILE A 138 -6.59 28.01 -16.21
N GLU A 139 -6.29 26.82 -16.72
CA GLU A 139 -7.22 26.03 -17.55
C GLU A 139 -8.35 25.36 -16.74
N GLY A 140 -8.35 25.48 -15.40
CA GLY A 140 -9.41 24.96 -14.53
C GLY A 140 -9.48 23.43 -14.50
N TYR A 141 -8.34 22.74 -14.61
CA TYR A 141 -8.31 21.29 -14.67
C TYR A 141 -8.62 20.62 -13.32
N ASP A 142 -9.59 19.70 -13.33
CA ASP A 142 -9.87 18.83 -12.19
C ASP A 142 -8.77 17.75 -12.02
N ILE A 143 -7.95 17.92 -10.99
CA ILE A 143 -6.83 17.01 -10.68
C ILE A 143 -7.28 15.56 -10.46
N HIS A 144 -8.48 15.31 -9.92
CA HIS A 144 -8.98 13.97 -9.65
C HIS A 144 -9.46 13.27 -10.92
N ARG A 145 -10.12 14.02 -11.81
CA ARG A 145 -10.50 13.52 -13.14
C ARG A 145 -9.26 13.13 -13.94
N HIS A 146 -8.24 13.98 -13.92
CA HIS A 146 -6.97 13.75 -14.60
C HIS A 146 -6.19 12.59 -13.96
N PHE A 147 -6.20 12.49 -12.63
CA PHE A 147 -5.64 11.35 -11.92
C PHE A 147 -6.32 10.02 -12.29
N ALA A 148 -7.65 10.01 -12.48
CA ALA A 148 -8.35 8.82 -12.97
C ALA A 148 -7.86 8.39 -14.37
N ALA A 149 -7.57 9.35 -15.25
CA ALA A 149 -6.96 9.08 -16.55
C ALA A 149 -5.53 8.54 -16.41
N LEU A 150 -4.73 9.12 -15.51
CA LEU A 150 -3.39 8.63 -15.19
C LEU A 150 -3.44 7.17 -14.73
N VAL A 151 -4.30 6.85 -13.74
CA VAL A 151 -4.48 5.49 -13.22
C VAL A 151 -4.81 4.48 -14.34
N LYS A 152 -5.64 4.85 -15.32
CA LYS A 152 -5.91 3.98 -16.48
C LYS A 152 -4.64 3.72 -17.30
N ARG A 153 -3.83 4.74 -17.57
CA ARG A 153 -2.53 4.59 -18.27
C ARG A 153 -1.55 3.74 -17.47
N LEU A 154 -1.43 3.99 -16.17
CA LEU A 154 -0.55 3.23 -15.28
C LEU A 154 -0.91 1.74 -15.28
N ARG A 155 -2.21 1.43 -15.22
CA ARG A 155 -2.68 0.04 -15.19
C ARG A 155 -2.46 -0.71 -16.49
N ARG A 156 -2.58 -0.04 -17.63
CA ARG A 156 -2.28 -0.62 -18.94
C ARG A 156 -0.80 -0.94 -19.09
N ARG A 157 0.09 -0.05 -18.61
CA ARG A 157 1.54 -0.18 -18.82
C ARG A 157 2.25 -1.05 -17.78
N TRP A 158 1.85 -0.97 -16.50
CA TRP A 158 2.54 -1.65 -15.39
C TRP A 158 1.65 -2.62 -14.60
N GLY A 159 0.40 -2.82 -15.02
CA GLY A 159 -0.52 -3.75 -14.38
C GLY A 159 -1.15 -3.21 -13.10
N VAL A 160 -0.92 -3.88 -11.97
CA VAL A 160 -1.65 -3.55 -10.73
C VAL A 160 -1.19 -2.21 -10.15
N PHE A 161 -2.13 -1.28 -10.01
CA PHE A 161 -1.95 0.00 -9.33
C PHE A 161 -3.09 0.25 -8.34
N GLN A 162 -2.80 0.02 -7.06
CA GLN A 162 -3.73 0.24 -5.95
C GLN A 162 -3.17 1.31 -5.03
N TYR A 163 -3.99 2.25 -4.58
CA TYR A 163 -3.54 3.43 -3.87
C TYR A 163 -4.50 3.85 -2.77
N ILE A 164 -3.98 4.63 -1.83
CA ILE A 164 -4.72 5.45 -0.87
C ILE A 164 -4.05 6.82 -0.83
N GLY A 165 -4.83 7.90 -0.86
CA GLY A 165 -4.30 9.25 -0.96
C GLY A 165 -5.14 10.31 -0.28
N VAL A 166 -4.54 11.50 -0.18
CA VAL A 166 -5.08 12.71 0.41
C VAL A 166 -4.74 13.88 -0.52
N ARG A 167 -5.69 14.82 -0.66
CA ARG A 167 -5.59 16.02 -1.50
C ARG A 167 -5.30 17.14 -0.55
N GLU A 168 -4.25 17.89 -0.84
CA GLU A 168 -3.88 19.13 -0.17
C GLU A 168 -4.04 20.25 -1.19
N VAL A 169 -4.59 21.37 -0.75
CA VAL A 169 -4.63 22.64 -1.49
C VAL A 169 -3.65 23.59 -0.80
N LYS A 170 -2.61 24.01 -1.54
CA LYS A 170 -1.61 24.95 -1.04
C LYS A 170 -1.56 26.17 -1.94
N GLY A 171 -2.18 27.26 -1.47
CA GLY A 171 -2.43 28.43 -2.32
C GLY A 171 -3.53 28.11 -3.31
N ASP A 172 -3.25 28.32 -4.59
CA ASP A 172 -4.09 27.97 -5.74
C ASP A 172 -3.75 26.59 -6.33
N ARG A 173 -2.68 25.95 -5.85
CA ARG A 173 -2.22 24.65 -6.36
C ARG A 173 -2.76 23.49 -5.54
N GLU A 174 -3.05 22.42 -6.26
CA GLU A 174 -3.53 21.16 -5.71
C GLU A 174 -2.41 20.11 -5.72
N HIS A 175 -2.33 19.34 -4.65
CA HIS A 175 -1.39 18.25 -4.49
C HIS A 175 -2.12 16.96 -4.15
N LEU A 176 -1.82 15.89 -4.88
CA LEU A 176 -2.25 14.54 -4.53
C LEU A 176 -1.09 13.81 -3.86
N HIS A 177 -1.21 13.55 -2.57
CA HIS A 177 -0.28 12.73 -1.81
C HIS A 177 -0.85 11.31 -1.69
N LEU A 178 -0.18 10.34 -2.28
CA LEU A 178 -0.64 8.94 -2.25
C LEU A 178 0.46 7.99 -1.78
N VAL A 179 0.00 6.94 -1.12
CA VAL A 179 0.73 5.68 -0.98
C VAL A 179 0.11 4.68 -1.93
N PHE A 180 0.94 4.03 -2.73
CA PHE A 180 0.48 3.03 -3.69
C PHE A 180 1.27 1.73 -3.60
N ARG A 181 0.63 0.66 -4.09
CA ARG A 181 1.21 -0.65 -4.36
C ARG A 181 1.29 -0.83 -5.86
N GLY A 182 2.48 -1.18 -6.34
CA GLY A 182 2.76 -1.45 -7.74
C GLY A 182 4.25 -1.58 -8.02
N SER A 183 4.57 -1.86 -9.27
CA SER A 183 5.95 -1.91 -9.78
C SER A 183 6.63 -0.54 -9.68
N TYR A 184 7.97 -0.54 -9.72
CA TYR A 184 8.72 0.71 -9.89
C TYR A 184 8.31 1.37 -11.20
N MET A 185 8.16 2.69 -11.18
CA MET A 185 7.92 3.52 -12.36
C MET A 185 9.02 4.56 -12.40
N ALA A 186 9.68 4.72 -13.54
CA ALA A 186 10.68 5.76 -13.70
C ALA A 186 10.00 7.13 -13.58
N GLN A 187 10.56 8.03 -12.77
CA GLN A 187 9.98 9.36 -12.52
C GLN A 187 9.79 10.12 -13.83
N VAL A 188 10.77 10.10 -14.74
CA VAL A 188 10.71 10.75 -16.06
C VAL A 188 9.48 10.31 -16.86
N GLN A 189 9.18 9.01 -16.89
CA GLN A 189 8.02 8.48 -17.62
C GLN A 189 6.70 8.92 -16.97
N LEU A 190 6.66 8.96 -15.64
CA LEU A 190 5.48 9.38 -14.90
C LEU A 190 5.22 10.89 -15.05
N SER A 191 6.28 11.70 -14.97
CA SER A 191 6.26 13.14 -15.25
C SER A 191 5.78 13.42 -16.67
N ALA A 192 6.28 12.72 -17.69
CA ALA A 192 5.82 12.88 -19.07
C ALA A 192 4.33 12.54 -19.23
N MET A 193 3.86 11.46 -18.60
CA MET A 193 2.43 11.12 -18.60
C MET A 193 1.59 12.18 -17.91
N TRP A 194 2.05 12.69 -16.76
CA TRP A 194 1.33 13.71 -16.00
C TRP A 194 1.30 15.05 -16.72
N ALA A 195 2.40 15.46 -17.35
CA ALA A 195 2.46 16.64 -18.20
C ALA A 195 1.48 16.54 -19.39
N ASN A 196 1.41 15.39 -20.04
CA ASN A 196 0.49 15.17 -21.15
C ASN A 196 -0.99 15.23 -20.74
N ILE A 197 -1.33 14.80 -19.51
CA ILE A 197 -2.72 14.77 -19.03
C ILE A 197 -3.11 16.10 -18.40
N HIS A 198 -2.26 16.64 -17.53
CA HIS A 198 -2.59 17.70 -16.58
C HIS A 198 -1.64 18.89 -16.68
N LYS A 199 -0.84 19.00 -17.75
CA LYS A 199 0.10 20.12 -17.99
C LYS A 199 1.07 20.40 -16.86
N SER A 200 1.29 19.41 -15.99
CA SER A 200 2.21 19.50 -14.86
C SER A 200 3.23 18.37 -14.93
N PRO A 201 4.52 18.66 -15.15
CA PRO A 201 5.56 17.63 -15.10
C PRO A 201 5.97 17.27 -13.66
N VAL A 202 5.47 18.01 -12.65
CA VAL A 202 5.93 17.92 -11.26
C VAL A 202 5.37 16.67 -10.60
N VAL A 203 6.23 15.66 -10.52
CA VAL A 203 5.95 14.36 -9.91
C VAL A 203 7.10 13.96 -9.00
N ASP A 204 6.76 13.50 -7.79
CA ASP A 204 7.73 12.92 -6.86
C ASP A 204 7.35 11.46 -6.56
N ILE A 205 8.26 10.52 -6.80
CA ILE A 205 8.05 9.10 -6.51
C ILE A 205 9.17 8.57 -5.62
N ARG A 206 8.79 8.00 -4.48
CA ARG A 206 9.77 7.54 -3.48
C ARG A 206 9.41 6.17 -2.91
N HIS A 207 10.43 5.43 -2.54
CA HIS A 207 10.23 4.25 -1.69
C HIS A 207 9.81 4.68 -0.28
N ILE A 208 8.88 3.93 0.32
CA ILE A 208 8.56 4.12 1.72
C ILE A 208 9.72 3.58 2.56
N TYR A 209 10.23 4.41 3.46
CA TYR A 209 11.15 4.00 4.49
C TYR A 209 10.81 4.67 5.81
N SER A 210 11.33 4.11 6.88
CA SER A 210 11.32 4.73 8.20
C SER A 210 12.65 4.50 8.86
N TRP A 211 13.04 5.39 9.76
CA TRP A 211 14.15 5.14 10.67
C TRP A 211 13.65 4.35 11.88
N VAL A 212 14.24 3.19 12.13
CA VAL A 212 13.99 2.41 13.34
C VAL A 212 15.22 2.53 14.23
N ARG A 213 15.00 2.81 15.51
CA ARG A 213 16.08 2.90 16.49
C ARG A 213 16.51 1.50 16.91
N ARG A 214 17.81 1.20 16.84
CA ARG A 214 18.44 -0.01 17.37
C ARG A 214 19.56 0.41 18.31
N GLY A 215 19.25 0.46 19.61
CA GLY A 215 20.13 1.06 20.62
C GLY A 215 20.32 2.57 20.39
N ARG A 216 21.58 3.01 20.26
CA ARG A 216 21.93 4.41 19.94
C ARG A 216 21.88 4.74 18.45
N HIS A 217 21.81 3.74 17.58
CA HIS A 217 21.87 3.91 16.13
C HIS A 217 20.47 3.94 15.48
N LYS A 218 20.36 4.65 14.35
CA LYS A 218 19.16 4.65 13.50
C LYS A 218 19.42 3.83 12.24
N VAL A 219 18.57 2.85 11.99
CA VAL A 219 18.64 2.00 10.79
C VAL A 219 17.48 2.33 9.86
N LYS A 220 17.78 2.52 8.58
CA LYS A 220 16.76 2.75 7.55
C LYS A 220 16.07 1.43 7.22
N VAL A 221 14.78 1.34 7.51
CA VAL A 221 13.94 0.17 7.19
C VAL A 221 13.03 0.52 6.03
N TRP A 222 13.20 -0.19 4.93
CA TRP A 222 12.37 -0.05 3.72
C TRP A 222 11.01 -0.73 3.89
N ASN A 223 10.01 -0.25 3.15
CA ASN A 223 8.63 -0.75 3.18
C ASN A 223 7.97 -0.72 4.57
N ASN A 224 8.41 0.15 5.49
CA ASN A 224 7.75 0.25 6.79
C ASN A 224 6.35 0.91 6.63
N PRO A 225 5.25 0.19 6.95
CA PRO A 225 3.89 0.73 6.90
C PRO A 225 3.72 2.04 7.67
N ARG A 226 4.43 2.18 8.80
CA ARG A 226 4.33 3.37 9.65
C ARG A 226 4.86 4.61 8.94
N GLY A 227 5.92 4.49 8.12
CA GLY A 227 6.47 5.61 7.37
C GLY A 227 5.45 6.21 6.41
N GLY A 228 4.74 5.36 5.66
CA GLY A 228 3.69 5.81 4.75
C GLY A 228 2.44 6.33 5.46
N ALA A 229 2.08 5.75 6.61
CA ALA A 229 0.97 6.24 7.43
C ALA A 229 1.27 7.66 7.95
N CYS A 230 2.47 7.86 8.51
CA CYS A 230 2.92 9.17 8.99
C CYS A 230 2.98 10.19 7.86
N TYR A 231 3.46 9.78 6.68
CA TYR A 231 3.48 10.61 5.49
C TYR A 231 2.08 11.14 5.14
N LEU A 232 1.09 10.26 4.96
CA LEU A 232 -0.27 10.69 4.62
C LEU A 232 -0.99 11.40 5.77
N ALA A 233 -0.75 10.98 7.02
CA ALA A 233 -1.36 11.59 8.19
C ALA A 233 -0.95 13.05 8.37
N LYS A 234 0.27 13.42 7.94
CA LYS A 234 0.72 14.82 7.88
C LYS A 234 -0.25 15.67 7.06
N TYR A 235 -0.62 15.19 5.87
CA TYR A 235 -1.49 15.92 4.94
C TYR A 235 -2.97 15.85 5.34
N LEU A 236 -3.41 14.71 5.88
CA LEU A 236 -4.78 14.56 6.41
C LEU A 236 -5.06 15.51 7.58
N ALA A 237 -4.03 15.91 8.34
CA ALA A 237 -4.17 16.80 9.48
C ALA A 237 -4.12 18.30 9.11
N LYS A 238 -3.64 18.66 7.91
CA LYS A 238 -3.50 20.06 7.51
C LYS A 238 -4.82 20.72 7.15
N GLU A 239 -5.69 20.00 6.48
CA GLU A 239 -6.96 20.52 5.98
C GLU A 239 -8.12 19.74 6.58
N THR A 240 -9.02 20.47 7.26
CA THR A 240 -10.27 19.89 7.77
C THR A 240 -11.17 19.37 6.64
N LEU A 241 -11.03 19.90 5.42
CA LEU A 241 -11.81 19.48 4.25
C LEU A 241 -11.22 18.29 3.49
N SER A 242 -9.93 17.98 3.68
CA SER A 242 -9.28 16.90 2.94
C SER A 242 -9.84 15.54 3.34
N ARG A 243 -10.60 14.95 2.44
CA ARG A 243 -11.04 13.56 2.55
C ARG A 243 -9.99 12.67 1.92
N TYR A 244 -9.60 11.61 2.62
CA TYR A 244 -8.81 10.56 1.98
C TYR A 244 -9.68 9.80 0.97
N TRP A 245 -9.08 9.31 -0.10
CA TRP A 245 -9.70 8.37 -1.03
C TRP A 245 -8.77 7.20 -1.27
N ALA A 246 -9.31 6.10 -1.78
CA ALA A 246 -8.54 4.92 -2.08
C ALA A 246 -9.09 4.22 -3.32
N SER A 247 -8.23 3.47 -4.00
CA SER A 247 -8.67 2.51 -5.00
C SER A 247 -9.60 1.48 -4.35
N TYR A 248 -10.62 1.03 -5.09
CA TYR A 248 -11.56 0.02 -4.61
C TYR A 248 -10.88 -1.28 -4.15
N ASP A 249 -9.76 -1.63 -4.80
CA ASP A 249 -8.94 -2.80 -4.51
C ASP A 249 -7.73 -2.50 -3.60
N TRP A 250 -7.78 -1.41 -2.82
CA TRP A 250 -6.74 -1.10 -1.82
C TRP A 250 -6.63 -2.19 -0.75
N VAL A 251 -7.77 -2.70 -0.26
CA VAL A 251 -7.79 -3.95 0.52
C VAL A 251 -8.11 -5.08 -0.45
N PHE A 252 -9.38 -5.24 -0.78
CA PHE A 252 -9.91 -6.01 -1.90
C PHE A 252 -11.42 -5.73 -1.99
N ARG A 253 -12.02 -6.00 -3.16
CA ARG A 253 -13.47 -5.86 -3.37
C ARG A 253 -14.28 -6.54 -2.26
N GLY A 254 -15.32 -5.87 -1.77
CA GLY A 254 -16.23 -6.43 -0.76
C GLY A 254 -15.73 -6.41 0.69
N TRP A 255 -14.45 -6.09 0.93
CA TRP A 255 -13.86 -6.09 2.28
C TRP A 255 -14.68 -5.29 3.31
N VAL A 256 -15.19 -4.11 2.93
CA VAL A 256 -15.90 -3.21 3.86
C VAL A 256 -17.12 -3.86 4.46
N GLY A 257 -17.97 -4.44 3.62
CA GLY A 257 -19.21 -5.08 4.07
C GLY A 257 -18.90 -6.33 4.87
N TRP A 258 -18.00 -7.16 4.36
CA TRP A 258 -17.61 -8.40 5.00
C TRP A 258 -16.97 -8.20 6.38
N SER A 259 -15.99 -7.30 6.49
CA SER A 259 -15.31 -7.03 7.77
C SER A 259 -16.23 -6.45 8.84
N ARG A 260 -17.27 -5.69 8.45
CA ARG A 260 -18.32 -5.23 9.39
C ARG A 260 -19.16 -6.39 9.90
N ARG A 261 -19.56 -7.32 9.02
CA ARG A 261 -20.31 -8.53 9.43
C ARG A 261 -19.46 -9.40 10.35
N VAL A 262 -18.21 -9.68 9.98
CA VAL A 262 -17.28 -10.43 10.84
C VAL A 262 -17.15 -9.76 12.21
N LYS A 263 -16.85 -8.45 12.26
CA LYS A 263 -16.73 -7.73 13.54
C LYS A 263 -17.99 -7.82 14.40
N ARG A 264 -19.17 -7.84 13.80
CA ARG A 264 -20.43 -8.02 14.54
C ARG A 264 -20.55 -9.42 15.14
N ALA A 265 -20.13 -10.50 14.46
CA ALA A 265 -20.13 -11.85 15.07
C ALA A 265 -19.14 -11.96 16.20
N VAL A 266 -17.88 -11.64 15.91
CA VAL A 266 -16.75 -12.08 16.74
C VAL A 266 -16.24 -10.99 17.67
N GLY A 267 -16.83 -9.79 17.61
CA GLY A 267 -16.43 -8.62 18.39
C GLY A 267 -15.16 -7.91 17.90
N HIS A 268 -14.37 -8.52 17.01
CA HIS A 268 -13.10 -7.98 16.54
C HIS A 268 -12.93 -8.04 15.02
N TYR A 269 -12.04 -7.23 14.46
CA TYR A 269 -11.71 -7.32 13.03
C TYR A 269 -10.90 -8.59 12.67
N PRO A 270 -10.94 -9.04 11.40
CA PRO A 270 -10.11 -10.12 10.91
C PRO A 270 -8.62 -9.91 11.19
N SER A 271 -7.91 -10.99 11.53
CA SER A 271 -6.47 -10.93 11.79
C SER A 271 -5.67 -10.54 10.53
N ARG A 272 -4.47 -9.98 10.73
CA ARG A 272 -3.56 -9.65 9.62
C ARG A 272 -3.14 -10.88 8.81
N ALA A 273 -3.03 -12.05 9.45
CA ALA A 273 -2.70 -13.30 8.77
C ALA A 273 -3.81 -13.69 7.79
N LEU A 274 -5.07 -13.67 8.24
CA LEU A 274 -6.22 -13.95 7.40
C LEU A 274 -6.33 -12.97 6.22
N LEU A 275 -6.10 -11.68 6.49
CA LEU A 275 -6.04 -10.65 5.45
C LEU A 275 -5.03 -10.95 4.34
N ARG A 276 -3.83 -11.41 4.72
CA ARG A 276 -2.78 -11.81 3.77
C ARG A 276 -3.20 -13.04 2.97
N SER A 277 -3.74 -14.06 3.63
CA SER A 277 -4.23 -15.27 2.96
C SER A 277 -5.30 -14.94 1.94
N LEU A 278 -6.30 -14.13 2.32
CA LEU A 278 -7.36 -13.68 1.40
C LEU A 278 -6.81 -12.85 0.23
N ALA A 279 -5.79 -12.04 0.46
CA ALA A 279 -5.23 -11.19 -0.57
C ALA A 279 -4.52 -11.95 -1.70
N VAL A 280 -3.91 -13.11 -1.40
CA VAL A 280 -3.20 -13.93 -2.39
C VAL A 280 -4.18 -14.67 -3.31
N LEU A 281 -5.39 -14.95 -2.84
CA LEU A 281 -6.43 -15.59 -3.64
C LEU A 281 -6.88 -14.68 -4.79
N ASP A 282 -7.21 -15.28 -5.94
CA ASP A 282 -7.91 -14.58 -7.01
C ASP A 282 -9.31 -14.13 -6.55
N LYS A 283 -9.98 -13.31 -7.36
CA LYS A 283 -11.25 -12.70 -7.00
C LYS A 283 -12.33 -13.73 -6.66
N VAL A 284 -12.39 -14.86 -7.38
CA VAL A 284 -13.42 -15.89 -7.20
C VAL A 284 -13.13 -16.68 -5.93
N LYS A 285 -11.90 -17.22 -5.79
CA LYS A 285 -11.51 -17.98 -4.59
C LYS A 285 -11.61 -17.15 -3.32
N ARG A 286 -11.22 -15.87 -3.39
CA ARG A 286 -11.36 -14.94 -2.26
C ARG A 286 -12.81 -14.77 -1.85
N ARG A 287 -13.73 -14.63 -2.83
CA ARG A 287 -15.15 -14.49 -2.54
C ARG A 287 -15.70 -15.74 -1.87
N LEU A 288 -15.39 -16.92 -2.42
CA LEU A 288 -15.77 -18.21 -1.83
C LEU A 288 -15.23 -18.38 -0.40
N ALA A 289 -13.97 -18.04 -0.15
CA ALA A 289 -13.38 -18.10 1.18
C ALA A 289 -14.07 -17.12 2.16
N MET A 290 -14.40 -15.91 1.70
CA MET A 290 -15.15 -14.94 2.49
C MET A 290 -16.56 -15.43 2.81
N ASP A 291 -17.25 -16.04 1.84
CA ASP A 291 -18.60 -16.59 2.00
C ASP A 291 -18.59 -17.85 2.90
N PHE A 292 -17.56 -18.68 2.82
CA PHE A 292 -17.38 -19.84 3.71
C PHE A 292 -17.17 -19.40 5.17
N LEU A 293 -16.29 -18.43 5.42
CA LEU A 293 -16.09 -17.87 6.76
C LEU A 293 -17.37 -17.22 7.28
N GLU A 294 -18.08 -16.54 6.39
CA GLU A 294 -19.39 -15.95 6.67
C GLU A 294 -20.40 -17.03 7.10
N TYR A 295 -20.50 -18.13 6.37
CA TYR A 295 -21.32 -19.27 6.74
C TYR A 295 -20.90 -19.89 8.10
N GLN A 296 -19.60 -20.08 8.33
CA GLN A 296 -19.09 -20.66 9.58
C GLN A 296 -19.42 -19.80 10.80
N TYR A 297 -19.42 -18.47 10.65
CA TYR A 297 -19.77 -17.54 11.73
C TYR A 297 -21.26 -17.21 11.83
N ARG A 298 -22.09 -17.77 10.94
CA ARG A 298 -23.53 -17.48 10.89
C ARG A 298 -24.28 -17.74 12.20
N PRO A 299 -24.06 -18.85 12.93
CA PRO A 299 -24.75 -19.07 14.21
C PRO A 299 -24.45 -17.97 15.23
N LEU A 300 -23.21 -17.47 15.25
CA LEU A 300 -22.80 -16.36 16.13
C LEU A 300 -23.43 -15.03 15.70
N TRP A 301 -23.65 -14.82 14.40
CA TRP A 301 -24.36 -13.64 13.90
C TRP A 301 -25.83 -13.62 14.27
N GLU A 302 -26.52 -14.74 14.07
CA GLU A 302 -27.95 -14.85 14.39
C GLU A 302 -28.19 -14.64 15.88
N TRP A 303 -27.30 -15.18 16.73
CA TRP A 303 -27.31 -14.92 18.17
C TRP A 303 -27.08 -13.44 18.52
N SER A 304 -26.07 -12.78 17.92
CA SER A 304 -25.81 -11.35 18.16
C SER A 304 -26.99 -10.46 17.74
N LEU A 305 -27.65 -10.75 16.61
CA LEU A 305 -28.79 -9.98 16.14
C LEU A 305 -30.03 -10.15 17.02
N ALA A 306 -30.21 -11.33 17.63
CA ALA A 306 -31.29 -11.57 18.58
C ALA A 306 -31.10 -10.75 19.87
N ASN A 307 -29.88 -10.66 20.37
CA ASN A 307 -29.56 -9.92 21.61
C ASN A 307 -29.65 -8.40 21.45
N ASP A 308 -29.24 -7.84 20.30
CA ASP A 308 -29.38 -6.40 20.03
C ASP A 308 -30.86 -5.94 20.09
N LYS A 309 -31.81 -6.82 19.70
CA LYS A 309 -33.25 -6.52 19.81
C LYS A 309 -33.75 -6.53 21.24
N MET A 310 -33.20 -7.40 22.09
CA MET A 310 -33.56 -7.46 23.51
C MET A 310 -33.06 -6.24 24.29
N SER A 311 -31.88 -5.71 23.97
CA SER A 311 -31.36 -4.52 24.67
C SER A 311 -32.07 -3.22 24.30
N SER A 312 -32.65 -3.11 23.11
CA SER A 312 -33.37 -1.91 22.67
C SER A 312 -34.80 -1.78 23.22
N GLY A 313 -35.29 -2.79 23.94
CA GLY A 313 -36.68 -2.84 24.45
C GLY A 313 -36.86 -2.45 25.92
N VAL A 314 -35.80 -2.04 26.62
CA VAL A 314 -35.83 -1.85 28.10
C VAL A 314 -36.03 -0.39 28.53
N ASP A 315 -35.94 0.59 27.64
CA ASP A 315 -36.06 2.02 28.00
C ASP A 315 -37.50 2.57 27.91
N GLY A 316 -38.51 1.73 28.13
CA GLY A 316 -39.93 2.05 27.89
C GLY A 316 -40.91 1.72 29.01
N LEU A 317 -40.45 1.64 30.26
CA LEU A 317 -41.29 1.56 31.46
C LEU A 317 -40.75 2.47 32.56
#